data_AF-A0A958Z729-F1
#
_entry.id   AF-A0A958Z729-F1
#
_cell.length_a   1.000
_cell.length_b   1.000
_cell.length_c   1.000
_cell.angle_alpha   90.00
_cell.angle_beta   90.00
_cell.angle_gamma   90.00
#
_symmetry.space_group_name_H-M   'P 1'
#
loop_
_entity.id
_entity.type
_entity.pdbx_description
1 polymer ?
#
loop_
_entity_poly.entity_id
_entity_poly.type
_entity_poly.pdbx_seq_one_letter_code
_entity_poly.pdbx_strand_id
1 'polypeptide(L)' 'MASIFTKIIKGEIPCYKIAETDDFLAFLDINPNSKGHTLCIPKQEVDKIFDLDEDTYLGLMKFS' A
#
# COMPACT_ATOMS: atom_id res chain seq x y z
N MET A 1 9.24 -3.74 -14.07
CA MET A 1 10.09 -4.43 -13.07
C MET A 1 9.32 -4.35 -11.76
N ALA A 2 9.08 -5.46 -11.09
CA ALA A 2 8.21 -5.46 -9.90
C ALA A 2 8.79 -4.53 -8.82
N SER A 3 7.98 -3.57 -8.37
CA SER A 3 8.36 -2.65 -7.29
C SER A 3 8.65 -3.40 -5.97
N ILE A 4 9.30 -2.72 -5.03
CA ILE A 4 9.48 -3.25 -3.65
C ILE A 4 8.10 -3.54 -3.02
N PHE A 5 7.11 -2.67 -3.26
CA PHE A 5 5.75 -2.87 -2.77
C PHE A 5 5.10 -4.13 -3.36
N THR A 6 5.30 -4.42 -4.65
CA THR A 6 4.82 -5.66 -5.28
C THR A 6 5.40 -6.90 -4.59
N LYS A 7 6.68 -6.85 -4.18
CA LYS A 7 7.30 -7.95 -3.42
C LYS A 7 6.75 -8.08 -1.99
N ILE A 8 6.43 -6.96 -1.35
CA ILE A 8 5.77 -6.96 -0.03
C ILE A 8 4.37 -7.56 -0.14
N ILE A 9 3.58 -7.16 -1.14
CA ILE A 9 2.23 -7.69 -1.40
C ILE A 9 2.27 -9.20 -1.63
N LYS A 10 3.28 -9.70 -2.37
CA LYS A 10 3.48 -11.14 -2.61
C LYS A 10 4.04 -11.91 -1.42
N GLY A 11 4.43 -11.23 -0.34
CA GLY A 11 5.05 -11.85 0.83
C GLY A 11 6.51 -12.28 0.60
N GLU A 12 7.15 -11.85 -0.49
CA GLU A 12 8.58 -12.10 -0.76
C GLU A 12 9.47 -11.25 0.17
N ILE A 13 9.00 -10.07 0.57
CA ILE A 13 9.63 -9.20 1.56
C ILE A 13 8.68 -9.08 2.77
N PRO A 14 9.15 -9.36 4.00
CA PRO A 14 8.30 -9.20 5.18
C PRO A 14 8.01 -7.72 5.46
N CYS A 15 6.81 -7.44 5.96
CA CYS A 15 6.43 -6.12 6.47
C CYS A 15 5.63 -6.25 7.77
N TYR A 16 5.58 -5.18 8.55
CA TYR A 16 4.71 -5.12 9.71
C TYR A 16 3.31 -4.68 9.28
N LYS A 17 2.49 -5.67 8.90
CA LYS A 17 1.12 -5.47 8.40
C LYS A 17 0.21 -4.94 9.51
N ILE A 18 -0.53 -3.88 9.20
CA ILE A 18 -1.50 -3.23 10.09
C ILE A 18 -2.93 -3.62 9.69
N ALA A 19 -3.23 -3.56 8.39
CA ALA A 19 -4.52 -3.96 7.84
C ALA A 19 -4.33 -4.47 6.41
N GLU A 20 -5.20 -5.36 5.97
CA GLU A 20 -5.23 -5.86 4.60
C GLU A 20 -6.68 -6.18 4.21
N THR A 21 -7.04 -5.81 2.99
CA THR A 21 -8.27 -6.25 2.32
C THR A 21 -7.90 -7.00 1.04
N ASP A 22 -8.89 -7.37 0.22
CA ASP A 22 -8.62 -7.97 -1.08
C ASP A 22 -7.83 -7.01 -1.99
N ASP A 23 -8.13 -5.71 -1.92
CA ASP A 23 -7.60 -4.69 -2.84
C ASP A 23 -6.50 -3.80 -2.24
N PHE A 24 -6.41 -3.68 -0.90
CA PHE A 24 -5.52 -2.72 -0.23
C PHE A 24 -4.65 -3.37 0.86
N LEU A 25 -3.52 -2.73 1.15
CA LEU A 25 -2.60 -3.15 2.19
C LEU A 25 -2.08 -1.92 2.95
N ALA A 26 -2.10 -1.99 4.29
CA ALA A 26 -1.48 -1.01 5.17
C ALA A 26 -0.38 -1.68 6.00
N PHE A 27 0.81 -1.07 6.05
CA PHE A 27 1.95 -1.56 6.83
C PHE A 27 2.82 -0.41 7.33
N LEU A 28 3.61 -0.65 8.37
CA LEU A 28 4.49 0.38 8.93
C LEU A 28 5.66 0.69 7.99
N ASP A 29 5.96 1.99 7.91
CA ASP A 29 7.16 2.47 7.24
C ASP A 29 8.41 2.06 8.05
N ILE A 30 9.43 1.54 7.35
CA ILE A 30 10.73 1.19 7.93
C ILE A 30 11.62 2.42 8.19
N ASN A 31 11.36 3.54 7.51
CA ASN A 31 12.03 4.82 7.71
C ASN A 31 11.00 5.91 8.07
N PRO A 32 10.36 5.80 9.25
CA PRO A 32 9.21 6.63 9.58
C PRO A 32 9.59 8.07 9.90
N ASN A 33 8.79 9.03 9.43
CA ASN A 33 8.91 10.44 9.82
C ASN A 33 8.44 10.70 11.27
N SER A 34 7.51 9.86 11.76
CA SER A 34 6.97 9.92 13.13
C SER A 34 6.52 8.54 13.60
N LYS A 35 6.35 8.37 14.91
CA LYS A 35 5.91 7.09 15.48
C LYS A 35 4.52 6.72 14.93
N GLY A 36 4.43 5.52 14.34
CA GLY A 36 3.18 5.01 13.76
C GLY A 36 2.96 5.38 12.30
N HIS A 37 3.94 5.99 11.62
CA HIS A 37 3.85 6.25 10.18
C HIS A 37 3.54 4.95 9.42
N THR A 38 2.39 4.94 8.76
CA THR A 38 1.82 3.78 8.07
C THR A 38 1.63 4.13 6.61
N LEU A 39 2.06 3.23 5.73
CA LEU A 39 1.87 3.34 4.30
C LEU A 39 0.65 2.52 3.91
N CYS A 40 -0.34 3.18 3.28
CA CYS A 40 -1.52 2.54 2.72
C CYS A 40 -1.39 2.52 1.20
N ILE A 41 -1.46 1.35 0.59
CA ILE A 41 -1.27 1.15 -0.84
C ILE A 41 -2.39 0.30 -1.45
N PRO A 42 -2.74 0.52 -2.73
CA PRO A 42 -3.47 -0.47 -3.51
C PRO A 42 -2.56 -1.66 -3.85
N LYS A 43 -3.14 -2.86 -3.95
CA LYS A 43 -2.43 -4.05 -4.46
C LYS A 43 -2.22 -4.00 -5.97
N GLN A 44 -3.03 -3.20 -6.67
CA GLN A 44 -2.81 -2.87 -8.07
C GLN A 44 -1.53 -2.02 -8.21
N GLU A 45 -0.61 -2.46 -9.07
CA GLU A 45 0.64 -1.74 -9.31
C GLU A 45 0.39 -0.55 -10.25
N VAL A 46 0.37 0.66 -9.67
CA VAL A 46 0.22 1.93 -10.37
C VAL A 46 1.26 2.92 -9.83
N ASP A 47 1.90 3.68 -10.71
CA ASP A 47 3.02 4.56 -10.35
C ASP A 47 2.58 5.87 -9.72
N LYS A 48 1.48 6.45 -10.20
CA LYS A 48 1.00 7.77 -9.75
C LYS A 48 -0.45 7.70 -9.31
N ILE A 49 -0.78 8.52 -8.32
CA ILE A 49 -2.12 8.59 -7.73
C ILE A 49 -3.22 8.94 -8.76
N PHE A 50 -2.90 9.75 -9.78
CA PHE A 50 -3.85 10.15 -10.82
C PHE A 50 -3.94 9.17 -12.00
N ASP A 51 -3.12 8.10 -11.99
CA ASP A 51 -3.23 7.00 -12.94
C ASP A 51 -4.18 5.89 -12.42
N LEU A 52 -4.69 6.04 -11.18
CA LEU A 52 -5.73 5.17 -10.63
C LEU A 52 -7.09 5.50 -11.25
N ASP A 53 -7.92 4.48 -11.44
CA ASP A 53 -9.34 4.68 -11.72
C ASP A 53 -10.06 5.26 -10.49
N GLU A 54 -11.23 5.85 -10.72
CA GLU A 54 -12.00 6.56 -9.70
C GLU A 54 -12.39 5.65 -8.52
N ASP A 55 -12.79 4.40 -8.79
CA ASP A 55 -13.23 3.47 -7.76
C ASP A 55 -12.06 3.05 -6.87
N THR A 56 -10.90 2.72 -7.45
CA THR A 56 -9.70 2.38 -6.69
C THR A 56 -9.19 3.56 -5.88
N TYR A 57 -9.20 4.77 -6.44
CA TYR A 57 -8.80 5.99 -5.74
C TYR A 57 -9.69 6.26 -4.52
N LEU A 58 -11.01 6.23 -4.69
CA LEU A 58 -11.96 6.45 -3.59
C LEU A 58 -11.87 5.33 -2.55
N GLY A 59 -11.67 4.09 -2.98
CA GLY A 59 -11.43 2.95 -2.10
C GLY A 59 -10.19 3.13 -1.23
N LEU A 60 -9.07 3.56 -1.82
CA LEU A 60 -7.83 3.84 -1.11
C LEU A 60 -8.02 4.93 -0.05
N MET A 61 -8.67 6.04 -0.41
CA MET A 61 -8.94 7.16 0.51
C MET A 61 -9.87 6.78 1.67
N LYS A 62 -10.77 5.81 1.46
CA LYS A 62 -11.65 5.28 2.52
C LYS A 62 -10.92 4.29 3.44
N PHE A 63 -9.95 3.57 2.90
CA PHE A 63 -9.15 2.60 3.64
C PHE A 63 -8.09 3.25 4.54
N SER A 64 -7.50 4.37 4.09
CA SER A 64 -6.50 5.15 4.83
C SER A 64 -7.12 6.01 5.93
#